data_AF-A0AAJ2U8U7-F1
#
_entry.id   AF-A0AAJ2U8U7-F1
#
_cell.length_a   1.000
_cell.length_b   1.000
_cell.length_c   1.000
_cell.angle_alpha   90.00
_cell.angle_beta   90.00
_cell.angle_gamma   90.00
#
_symmetry.space_group_name_H-M   'P 1'
#
loop_
_entity.id
_entity.type
_entity.pdbx_description
1 polymer ?
#
loop_
_entity_poly.entity_id
_entity_poly.type
_entity_poly.pdbx_seq_one_letter_code
_entity_poly.pdbx_strand_id
1 'polypeptide(L)'
;MPSSRASSRRVAPRRAGSPGAAGDEPDFPAWLAGLSDDALVRVCESRPDVATPPPASVDVLASRLRLPASTARALGTLTWPELVVLATAAAVGADSGAVPLGAVSGRLGVDDDEPVFHAALARLRDLTLLWGGGDHVRMAPVTAVAVRSAPVVAPHPGEPAGADLDVAWGGLSAPAVGVLEAIARGRTPVGALGAGASEPVRAAATELAGSGLAEVTGGDDGEVVVPRAHALDRARHGARDEGSSLLHAPAWAAPRAGAAAGGREASSGQWRG
;
A
#
# COMPACT_ATOMS: atom_id res chain seq x y z
N MET A 1 0.62 32.83 -79.40
CA MET A 1 1.76 32.31 -78.62
C MET A 1 1.57 32.74 -77.18
N PRO A 2 1.54 31.80 -76.21
CA PRO A 2 0.79 31.98 -74.96
C PRO A 2 1.56 32.73 -73.88
N SER A 3 0.83 33.59 -73.15
CA SER A 3 1.24 34.27 -71.93
C SER A 3 1.45 33.29 -70.78
N SER A 4 2.59 33.43 -70.11
CA SER A 4 2.92 32.75 -68.87
C SER A 4 2.15 33.37 -67.70
N ARG A 5 1.32 32.58 -67.01
CA ARG A 5 0.77 32.90 -65.68
C ARG A 5 1.38 31.95 -64.67
N ALA A 6 2.10 32.54 -63.72
CA ALA A 6 2.65 31.85 -62.56
C ALA A 6 1.53 31.31 -61.67
N SER A 7 1.50 29.99 -61.46
CA SER A 7 0.64 29.33 -60.49
C SER A 7 1.34 29.25 -59.14
N SER A 8 0.98 30.14 -58.23
CA SER A 8 1.36 30.08 -56.82
C SER A 8 0.68 28.89 -56.14
N ARG A 9 1.40 27.79 -55.92
CA ARG A 9 0.94 26.68 -55.06
C ARG A 9 0.93 27.16 -53.61
N ARG A 10 -0.27 27.40 -53.09
CA ARG A 10 -0.52 27.67 -51.67
C ARG A 10 -0.36 26.34 -50.92
N VAL A 11 0.74 26.18 -50.17
CA VAL A 11 0.94 25.05 -49.26
C VAL A 11 0.00 25.23 -48.09
N ALA A 12 -0.96 24.32 -47.94
CA ALA A 12 -1.83 24.26 -46.77
C ALA A 12 -0.99 23.89 -45.53
N PRO A 13 -1.24 24.49 -44.35
CA PRO A 13 -0.58 24.04 -43.14
C PRO A 13 -1.00 22.58 -42.86
N ARG A 14 -0.01 21.71 -42.68
CA ARG A 14 -0.22 20.38 -42.09
C ARG A 14 -0.98 20.57 -40.78
N ARG A 15 -2.19 20.00 -40.68
CA ARG A 15 -2.85 19.84 -39.38
C ARG A 15 -1.84 19.17 -38.45
N ALA A 16 -1.43 19.90 -37.42
CA ALA A 16 -0.82 19.29 -36.26
C ALA A 16 -1.74 18.16 -35.80
N GLY A 17 -1.19 16.95 -35.69
CA GLY A 17 -1.92 15.82 -35.11
C GLY A 17 -2.48 16.28 -33.76
N SER A 18 -3.76 15.99 -33.54
CA SER A 18 -4.39 16.21 -32.25
C SER A 18 -3.49 15.64 -31.15
N PRO A 19 -3.22 16.39 -30.06
CA PRO A 19 -2.57 15.79 -28.91
C PRO A 19 -3.44 14.61 -28.48
N GLY A 20 -2.86 13.41 -28.45
CA GLY A 20 -3.53 12.21 -27.96
C GLY A 20 -4.12 12.50 -26.58
N ALA A 21 -5.36 12.05 -26.39
CA ALA A 21 -6.21 12.36 -25.24
C ALA A 21 -5.50 12.07 -23.91
N ALA A 22 -5.09 13.12 -23.20
CA ALA A 22 -4.80 13.09 -21.78
C ALA A 22 -6.09 13.14 -20.94
N GLY A 23 -7.20 12.58 -21.45
CA GLY A 23 -8.55 12.81 -20.91
C GLY A 23 -9.57 11.70 -21.14
N ASP A 24 -9.15 10.48 -21.46
CA ASP A 24 -10.07 9.36 -21.77
C ASP A 24 -10.14 8.29 -20.67
N GLU A 25 -9.50 8.53 -19.53
CA GLU A 25 -9.50 7.56 -18.44
C GLU A 25 -10.66 7.85 -17.48
N PRO A 26 -11.53 6.86 -17.21
CA PRO A 26 -12.75 7.09 -16.45
C PRO A 26 -12.45 7.59 -15.04
N ASP A 27 -13.31 8.45 -14.52
CA ASP A 27 -13.34 8.73 -13.09
C ASP A 27 -13.88 7.50 -12.32
N PHE A 28 -13.80 7.53 -10.99
CA PHE A 28 -14.17 6.34 -10.20
C PHE A 28 -15.63 5.88 -10.42
N PRO A 29 -16.66 6.75 -10.42
CA PRO A 29 -18.02 6.33 -10.76
C PRO A 29 -18.14 5.71 -12.16
N ALA A 30 -17.52 6.31 -13.19
CA ALA A 30 -17.55 5.77 -14.54
C ALA A 30 -16.82 4.42 -14.65
N TRP A 31 -15.69 4.26 -13.96
CA TRP A 31 -14.98 2.98 -13.87
C TRP A 31 -15.86 1.91 -13.20
N LEU A 32 -16.51 2.26 -12.08
CA LEU A 32 -17.39 1.34 -11.37
C LEU A 32 -18.60 0.94 -12.23
N ALA A 33 -19.19 1.87 -12.98
CA ALA A 33 -20.29 1.62 -13.90
C ALA A 33 -19.88 0.76 -15.11
N GLY A 34 -18.59 0.74 -15.45
CA GLY A 34 -18.04 -0.11 -16.51
C GLY A 34 -17.70 -1.54 -16.08
N LEU A 35 -17.82 -1.87 -14.79
CA LEU A 35 -17.61 -3.24 -14.31
C LEU A 35 -18.74 -4.17 -14.77
N SER A 36 -18.42 -5.45 -14.94
CA SER A 36 -19.45 -6.47 -15.18
C SER A 36 -20.32 -6.67 -13.94
N ASP A 37 -21.54 -7.19 -14.14
CA ASP A 37 -22.45 -7.53 -13.04
C ASP A 37 -21.79 -8.44 -11.99
N ASP A 38 -21.06 -9.46 -12.43
CA ASP A 38 -20.30 -10.35 -11.53
C ASP A 38 -19.25 -9.60 -10.71
N ALA A 39 -18.59 -8.60 -11.30
CA ALA A 39 -17.61 -7.78 -10.60
C ALA A 39 -18.30 -6.85 -9.58
N LEU A 40 -19.46 -6.27 -9.93
CA LEU A 40 -20.25 -5.47 -8.99
C LEU A 40 -20.80 -6.30 -7.82
N VAL A 41 -21.20 -7.55 -8.09
CA VAL A 41 -21.59 -8.50 -7.04
C VAL A 41 -20.41 -8.77 -6.10
N ARG A 42 -19.22 -9.08 -6.63
CA ARG A 42 -18.01 -9.28 -5.81
C ARG A 42 -17.66 -8.07 -4.96
N VAL A 43 -17.84 -6.85 -5.47
CA VAL A 43 -17.67 -5.61 -4.70
C VAL A 43 -18.66 -5.56 -3.55
N CYS A 44 -19.95 -5.83 -3.80
CA CYS A 44 -20.99 -5.83 -2.78
C CYS A 44 -20.77 -6.91 -1.70
N GLU A 45 -20.33 -8.11 -2.10
CA GLU A 45 -19.99 -9.21 -1.18
C GLU A 45 -18.75 -8.88 -0.34
N SER A 46 -17.74 -8.26 -0.95
CA SER A 46 -16.52 -7.85 -0.27
C SER A 46 -16.71 -6.63 0.65
N ARG A 47 -17.72 -5.80 0.38
CA ARG A 47 -18.04 -4.57 1.11
C ARG A 47 -19.51 -4.57 1.55
N PRO A 48 -19.92 -5.49 2.45
CA PRO A 48 -21.32 -5.60 2.90
C PRO A 48 -21.83 -4.32 3.57
N ASP A 49 -20.93 -3.51 4.10
CA ASP A 49 -21.22 -2.24 4.77
C ASP A 49 -21.68 -1.13 3.82
N VAL A 50 -21.41 -1.25 2.50
CA VAL A 50 -21.96 -0.33 1.48
C VAL A 50 -23.16 -0.91 0.74
N ALA A 51 -23.31 -2.23 0.79
CA ALA A 51 -24.38 -2.97 0.14
C ALA A 51 -25.69 -2.97 0.95
N THR A 52 -25.64 -2.59 2.24
CA THR A 52 -26.81 -2.62 3.13
C THR A 52 -27.18 -1.22 3.67
N PRO A 53 -28.40 -0.70 3.41
CA PRO A 53 -29.42 -1.24 2.49
C PRO A 53 -28.94 -1.20 1.03
N PRO A 54 -29.56 -1.94 0.08
CA PRO A 54 -29.15 -1.93 -1.33
C PRO A 54 -29.00 -0.51 -1.89
N PRO A 55 -27.91 -0.19 -2.59
CA PRO A 55 -27.73 1.13 -3.19
C PRO A 55 -28.73 1.33 -4.34
N ALA A 56 -29.32 2.52 -4.42
CA ALA A 56 -30.30 2.84 -5.46
C ALA A 56 -29.69 3.04 -6.87
N SER A 57 -28.37 3.24 -6.94
CA SER A 57 -27.62 3.39 -8.19
C SER A 57 -26.12 3.11 -7.97
N VAL A 58 -25.37 2.96 -9.06
CA VAL A 58 -23.90 2.84 -9.03
C VAL A 58 -23.25 4.11 -8.43
N ASP A 59 -23.81 5.30 -8.66
CA ASP A 59 -23.31 6.54 -8.04
C ASP A 59 -23.44 6.53 -6.51
N VAL A 60 -24.55 5.98 -6.00
CA VAL A 60 -24.76 5.80 -4.55
C VAL A 60 -23.76 4.80 -4.00
N LEU A 61 -23.53 3.67 -4.70
CA LEU A 61 -22.50 2.70 -4.32
C LEU A 61 -21.11 3.35 -4.30
N ALA A 62 -20.76 4.07 -5.36
CA ALA A 62 -19.47 4.75 -5.50
C ALA A 62 -19.23 5.77 -4.37
N SER A 63 -20.28 6.51 -4.00
CA SER A 63 -20.23 7.46 -2.89
C SER A 63 -20.02 6.76 -1.54
N ARG A 64 -20.69 5.63 -1.31
CA ARG A 64 -20.55 4.85 -0.07
C ARG A 64 -19.17 4.20 0.06
N LEU A 65 -18.63 3.65 -1.04
CA LEU A 65 -17.29 3.05 -1.07
C LEU A 65 -16.20 4.03 -0.65
N ARG A 66 -16.38 5.31 -0.96
CA ARG A 66 -15.46 6.41 -0.61
C ARG A 66 -15.75 7.06 0.75
N LEU A 67 -16.65 6.52 1.57
CA LEU A 67 -16.83 7.03 2.93
C LEU A 67 -15.62 6.65 3.80
N PRO A 68 -15.13 7.56 4.67
CA PRO A 68 -14.02 7.28 5.56
C PRO A 68 -14.25 6.04 6.43
N ALA A 69 -15.45 5.89 7.01
CA ALA A 69 -15.79 4.74 7.84
C ALA A 69 -15.78 3.41 7.06
N SER A 70 -16.25 3.44 5.81
CA SER A 70 -16.27 2.25 4.96
C SER A 70 -14.86 1.86 4.52
N THR A 71 -14.05 2.85 4.16
CA THR A 71 -12.63 2.70 3.85
C THR A 71 -11.88 2.10 5.04
N ALA A 72 -12.10 2.63 6.25
CA ALA A 72 -11.47 2.13 7.48
C ALA A 72 -11.83 0.66 7.77
N ARG A 73 -13.10 0.26 7.55
CA ARG A 73 -13.51 -1.15 7.69
C ARG A 73 -12.77 -2.05 6.71
N ALA A 74 -12.70 -1.66 5.43
CA ALA A 74 -11.98 -2.42 4.43
C ALA A 74 -10.48 -2.52 4.72
N LEU A 75 -9.85 -1.42 5.19
CA LEU A 75 -8.46 -1.44 5.63
C LEU A 75 -8.23 -2.40 6.80
N GLY A 76 -9.20 -2.52 7.70
CA GLY A 76 -9.15 -3.42 8.85
C GLY A 76 -9.20 -4.91 8.49
N THR A 77 -9.72 -5.27 7.31
CA THR A 77 -9.74 -6.66 6.84
C THR A 77 -8.47 -7.08 6.11
N LEU A 78 -7.60 -6.12 5.78
CA LEU A 78 -6.44 -6.40 4.96
C LEU A 78 -5.44 -7.29 5.67
N THR A 79 -4.86 -8.18 4.87
CA THR A 79 -3.67 -8.94 5.22
C THR A 79 -2.42 -8.09 5.04
N TRP A 80 -1.29 -8.52 5.60
CA TRP A 80 -0.10 -7.70 5.50
C TRP A 80 0.49 -7.53 4.09
N PRO A 81 0.44 -8.51 3.15
CA PRO A 81 0.87 -8.26 1.77
C PRO A 81 -0.02 -7.20 1.10
N GLU A 82 -1.33 -7.25 1.32
CA GLU A 82 -2.28 -6.25 0.83
C GLU A 82 -2.00 -4.86 1.41
N LEU A 83 -1.71 -4.78 2.71
CA LEU A 83 -1.32 -3.52 3.36
C LEU A 83 -0.08 -2.91 2.73
N VAL A 84 0.95 -3.73 2.46
CA VAL A 84 2.21 -3.24 1.88
C VAL A 84 2.04 -2.83 0.42
N VAL A 85 1.29 -3.59 -0.39
CA VAL A 85 0.95 -3.19 -1.77
C VAL A 85 0.17 -1.87 -1.78
N LEU A 86 -0.82 -1.73 -0.89
CA LEU A 86 -1.62 -0.52 -0.79
C LEU A 86 -0.79 0.69 -0.35
N ALA A 87 0.03 0.53 0.70
CA ALA A 87 0.93 1.58 1.19
C ALA A 87 1.93 2.01 0.12
N THR A 88 2.45 1.05 -0.64
CA THR A 88 3.35 1.31 -1.77
C THR A 88 2.67 2.08 -2.87
N ALA A 89 1.46 1.66 -3.29
CA ALA A 89 0.66 2.36 -4.29
C ALA A 89 0.40 3.82 -3.90
N ALA A 90 0.09 4.09 -2.62
CA ALA A 90 -0.04 5.44 -2.10
C ALA A 90 1.28 6.21 -2.18
N ALA A 91 2.40 5.59 -1.79
CA ALA A 91 3.72 6.23 -1.80
C ALA A 91 4.22 6.59 -3.21
N VAL A 92 3.81 5.83 -4.23
CA VAL A 92 4.12 6.14 -5.65
C VAL A 92 3.09 7.05 -6.32
N GLY A 93 2.09 7.55 -5.57
CA GLY A 93 1.18 8.59 -6.02
C GLY A 93 -0.10 8.11 -6.72
N ALA A 94 -0.58 6.89 -6.44
CA ALA A 94 -1.81 6.36 -7.03
C ALA A 94 -3.07 7.20 -6.71
N ASP A 95 -3.04 8.05 -5.69
CA ASP A 95 -4.13 8.99 -5.37
C ASP A 95 -4.11 10.28 -6.19
N SER A 96 -3.03 10.51 -6.92
CA SER A 96 -2.83 11.68 -7.78
C SER A 96 -2.99 11.36 -9.26
N GLY A 97 -3.07 10.08 -9.63
CA GLY A 97 -3.24 9.64 -11.02
C GLY A 97 -3.04 8.14 -11.19
N ALA A 98 -3.14 7.65 -12.43
CA ALA A 98 -2.76 6.27 -12.75
C ALA A 98 -1.26 6.07 -12.59
N VAL A 99 -0.91 4.97 -11.93
CA VAL A 99 0.46 4.52 -11.76
C VAL A 99 0.60 3.14 -12.38
N PRO A 100 1.63 2.90 -13.23
CA PRO A 100 1.89 1.57 -13.77
C PRO A 100 2.14 0.53 -12.68
N LEU A 101 1.63 -0.70 -12.85
CA LEU A 101 1.87 -1.79 -11.89
C LEU A 101 3.36 -2.04 -11.64
N GLY A 102 4.17 -1.98 -12.70
CA GLY A 102 5.62 -2.11 -12.62
C GLY A 102 6.31 -1.11 -11.68
N ALA A 103 5.72 0.07 -11.47
CA ALA A 103 6.26 1.05 -10.51
C ALA A 103 5.97 0.63 -9.06
N VAL A 104 4.83 -0.02 -8.81
CA VAL A 104 4.46 -0.54 -7.49
C VAL A 104 5.29 -1.80 -7.18
N SER A 105 5.30 -2.78 -8.07
CA SER A 105 6.09 -4.02 -7.90
C SER A 105 7.59 -3.72 -7.82
N GLY A 106 8.10 -2.84 -8.67
CA GLY A 106 9.50 -2.41 -8.66
C GLY A 106 9.91 -1.73 -7.35
N ARG A 107 9.02 -0.93 -6.72
CA ARG A 107 9.28 -0.33 -5.40
C ARG A 107 9.34 -1.40 -4.29
N LEU A 108 8.58 -2.48 -4.43
CA LEU A 108 8.61 -3.65 -3.54
C LEU A 108 9.77 -4.59 -3.84
N GLY A 109 10.47 -4.40 -4.97
CA GLY A 109 11.52 -5.30 -5.42
C GLY A 109 11.00 -6.68 -5.81
N VAL A 110 9.77 -6.78 -6.34
CA VAL A 110 9.19 -7.98 -6.95
C VAL A 110 8.94 -7.77 -8.43
N ASP A 111 8.84 -8.88 -9.15
CA ASP A 111 8.29 -8.90 -10.49
C ASP A 111 6.77 -8.68 -10.43
N ASP A 112 6.19 -8.08 -11.48
CA ASP A 112 4.76 -7.79 -11.51
C ASP A 112 3.90 -9.04 -11.72
N ASP A 113 4.49 -10.17 -12.10
CA ASP A 113 3.88 -11.49 -12.23
C ASP A 113 3.96 -12.35 -10.94
N GLU A 114 4.59 -11.84 -9.88
CA GLU A 114 4.72 -12.52 -8.59
C GLU A 114 3.32 -12.90 -8.03
N PRO A 115 3.02 -14.20 -7.81
CA PRO A 115 1.66 -14.65 -7.47
C PRO A 115 1.07 -13.97 -6.23
N VAL A 116 1.88 -13.71 -5.20
CA VAL A 116 1.42 -13.05 -3.97
C VAL A 116 1.08 -11.58 -4.23
N PHE A 117 1.87 -10.89 -5.06
CA PHE A 117 1.60 -9.50 -5.46
C PHE A 117 0.30 -9.41 -6.25
N HIS A 118 0.10 -10.32 -7.22
CA HIS A 118 -1.14 -10.39 -8.00
C HIS A 118 -2.37 -10.71 -7.14
N ALA A 119 -2.27 -11.66 -6.20
CA ALA A 119 -3.35 -11.99 -5.28
C ALA A 119 -3.74 -10.79 -4.40
N ALA A 120 -2.74 -10.09 -3.85
CA ALA A 120 -2.96 -8.86 -3.07
C ALA A 120 -3.63 -7.77 -3.91
N LEU A 121 -3.16 -7.54 -5.15
CA LEU A 121 -3.74 -6.57 -6.06
C LEU A 121 -5.20 -6.91 -6.41
N ALA A 122 -5.49 -8.17 -6.70
CA ALA A 122 -6.85 -8.63 -6.98
C ALA A 122 -7.77 -8.36 -5.79
N ARG A 123 -7.32 -8.68 -4.57
CA ARG A 123 -8.08 -8.42 -3.35
C ARG A 123 -8.34 -6.93 -3.11
N LEU A 124 -7.34 -6.08 -3.33
CA LEU A 124 -7.47 -4.63 -3.20
C LEU A 124 -8.46 -4.03 -4.23
N ARG A 125 -8.54 -4.62 -5.43
CA ARG A 125 -9.53 -4.26 -6.46
C ARG A 125 -10.95 -4.72 -6.09
N ASP A 126 -11.10 -5.94 -5.57
CA ASP A 126 -12.41 -6.43 -5.07
C ASP A 126 -12.94 -5.56 -3.92
N LEU A 127 -12.04 -5.07 -3.05
CA LEU A 127 -12.39 -4.12 -1.99
C LEU A 127 -12.54 -2.68 -2.50
N THR A 128 -12.23 -2.39 -3.76
CA THR A 128 -12.20 -1.05 -4.40
C THR A 128 -11.29 -0.04 -3.69
N LEU A 129 -10.28 -0.53 -2.96
CA LEU A 129 -9.24 0.31 -2.36
C LEU A 129 -8.22 0.77 -3.42
N LEU A 130 -8.01 -0.08 -4.43
CA LEU A 130 -7.37 0.25 -5.70
C LEU A 130 -8.36 0.03 -6.84
N TRP A 131 -8.20 0.78 -7.92
CA TRP A 131 -9.05 0.69 -9.11
C TRP A 131 -8.25 1.06 -10.37
N GLY A 132 -8.86 0.96 -11.55
CA GLY A 132 -8.20 1.17 -12.85
C GLY A 132 -8.16 -0.09 -13.70
N GLY A 133 -7.48 0.01 -14.86
CA GLY A 133 -7.29 -1.06 -15.83
C GLY A 133 -6.26 -2.10 -15.41
N GLY A 134 -5.93 -3.02 -16.32
CA GLY A 134 -5.10 -4.19 -16.01
C GLY A 134 -3.67 -3.87 -15.60
N ASP A 135 -3.05 -2.90 -16.26
CA ASP A 135 -1.62 -2.56 -16.19
C ASP A 135 -1.30 -1.33 -15.31
N HIS A 136 -2.33 -0.68 -14.74
CA HIS A 136 -2.18 0.47 -13.88
C HIS A 136 -3.12 0.39 -12.67
N VAL A 137 -2.79 1.19 -11.65
CA VAL A 137 -3.61 1.36 -10.46
C VAL A 137 -3.82 2.83 -10.14
N ARG A 138 -4.99 3.09 -9.58
CA ARG A 138 -5.42 4.37 -9.03
C ARG A 138 -5.97 4.11 -7.63
N MET A 139 -5.98 5.15 -6.82
CA MET A 139 -6.45 5.14 -5.45
C MET A 139 -7.39 6.33 -5.24
N ALA A 140 -8.47 6.14 -4.49
CA ALA A 140 -9.29 7.28 -4.09
C ALA A 140 -8.54 8.13 -3.03
N PRO A 141 -8.63 9.47 -3.04
CA PRO A 141 -7.95 10.31 -2.05
C PRO A 141 -8.27 9.95 -0.59
N VAL A 142 -9.50 9.51 -0.31
CA VAL A 142 -9.91 9.03 1.04
C VAL A 142 -9.10 7.81 1.49
N THR A 143 -8.77 6.89 0.58
CA THR A 143 -7.94 5.71 0.86
C THR A 143 -6.51 6.14 1.16
N ALA A 144 -5.95 7.05 0.37
CA ALA A 144 -4.59 7.55 0.63
C ALA A 144 -4.48 8.33 1.93
N VAL A 145 -5.48 9.14 2.28
CA VAL A 145 -5.55 9.77 3.60
C VAL A 145 -5.55 8.72 4.70
N ALA A 146 -6.40 7.69 4.60
CA ALA A 146 -6.46 6.64 5.60
C ALA A 146 -5.14 5.84 5.73
N VAL A 147 -4.47 5.55 4.61
CA VAL A 147 -3.15 4.91 4.59
C VAL A 147 -2.09 5.79 5.25
N ARG A 148 -2.02 7.08 4.89
CA ARG A 148 -1.08 8.05 5.51
C ARG A 148 -1.34 8.24 6.99
N SER A 149 -2.61 8.18 7.40
CA SER A 149 -2.99 8.30 8.80
C SER A 149 -2.64 7.08 9.63
N ALA A 150 -2.39 5.91 9.04
CA ALA A 150 -2.05 4.66 9.73
C ALA A 150 -0.90 3.94 8.99
N PRO A 151 0.33 4.48 9.03
CA PRO A 151 1.44 3.94 8.27
C PRO A 151 1.82 2.53 8.76
N VAL A 152 2.33 1.73 7.82
CA VAL A 152 2.92 0.40 8.08
C VAL A 152 4.20 0.27 7.30
N VAL A 153 5.12 -0.55 7.79
CA VAL A 153 6.37 -0.86 7.10
C VAL A 153 6.45 -2.35 6.83
N ALA A 154 6.98 -2.73 5.67
CA ALA A 154 7.33 -4.12 5.42
C ALA A 154 8.35 -4.63 6.47
N PRO A 155 8.31 -5.91 6.86
CA PRO A 155 9.45 -6.52 7.54
C PRO A 155 10.76 -6.26 6.78
N HIS A 156 11.81 -5.90 7.50
CA HIS A 156 13.15 -5.86 6.95
C HIS A 156 13.76 -7.27 6.89
N PRO A 157 14.70 -7.52 5.97
CA PRO A 157 15.47 -8.75 5.95
C PRO A 157 16.07 -9.09 7.32
N GLY A 158 15.74 -10.28 7.85
CA GLY A 158 16.23 -10.77 9.14
C GLY A 158 15.35 -10.43 10.33
N GLU A 159 14.28 -9.65 10.14
CA GLU A 159 13.24 -9.48 11.17
C GLU A 159 12.32 -10.71 11.25
N PRO A 160 11.68 -10.95 12.41
CA PRO A 160 10.82 -12.11 12.59
C PRO A 160 9.65 -12.16 11.61
N ALA A 161 9.42 -13.33 11.00
CA ALA A 161 8.27 -13.60 10.16
C ALA A 161 7.82 -15.06 10.32
N GLY A 162 6.56 -15.37 10.01
CA GLY A 162 6.01 -16.71 10.16
C GLY A 162 6.15 -17.27 11.56
N ALA A 163 6.73 -18.46 11.70
CA ALA A 163 6.92 -19.08 13.01
C ALA A 163 7.77 -18.20 13.95
N ASP A 164 8.79 -17.51 13.42
CA ASP A 164 9.63 -16.62 14.22
C ASP A 164 8.85 -15.39 14.71
N LEU A 165 7.86 -14.92 13.94
CA LEU A 165 6.94 -13.87 14.39
C LEU A 165 6.15 -14.33 15.62
N ASP A 166 5.63 -15.55 15.63
CA ASP A 166 4.87 -16.05 16.79
C ASP A 166 5.75 -16.24 18.03
N VAL A 167 7.01 -16.64 17.85
CA VAL A 167 8.00 -16.68 18.93
C VAL A 167 8.28 -15.28 19.47
N ALA A 168 8.55 -14.32 18.59
CA ALA A 168 8.78 -12.92 18.98
C ALA A 168 7.56 -12.32 19.68
N TRP A 169 6.36 -12.57 19.14
CA TRP A 169 5.08 -12.13 19.72
C TRP A 169 4.84 -12.73 21.11
N GLY A 170 5.13 -14.02 21.30
CA GLY A 170 4.98 -14.71 22.59
C GLY A 170 5.93 -14.18 23.67
N GLY A 171 7.03 -13.54 23.28
CA GLY A 171 7.97 -12.88 24.18
C GLY A 171 7.58 -11.47 24.60
N LEU A 172 6.54 -10.88 24.01
CA LEU A 172 6.14 -9.50 24.28
C LEU A 172 5.44 -9.33 25.63
N SER A 173 5.67 -8.19 26.25
CA SER A 173 4.93 -7.71 27.41
C SER A 173 3.48 -7.36 27.06
N ALA A 174 2.58 -7.44 28.05
CA ALA A 174 1.18 -7.05 27.87
C ALA A 174 0.99 -5.59 27.39
N PRO A 175 1.77 -4.60 27.87
CA PRO A 175 1.77 -3.26 27.29
C PRO A 175 2.15 -3.20 25.80
N ALA A 176 3.18 -3.93 25.37
CA ALA A 176 3.60 -3.97 23.96
C ALA A 176 2.52 -4.56 23.05
N VAL A 177 1.92 -5.68 23.45
CA VAL A 177 0.76 -6.26 22.76
C VAL A 177 -0.39 -5.25 22.72
N GLY A 178 -0.66 -4.57 23.85
CA GLY A 178 -1.71 -3.55 23.96
C GLY A 178 -1.53 -2.36 23.00
N VAL A 179 -0.30 -1.93 22.74
CA VAL A 179 0.00 -0.87 21.76
C VAL A 179 -0.35 -1.33 20.33
N LEU A 180 0.13 -2.50 19.90
CA LEU A 180 -0.19 -3.05 18.57
C LEU A 180 -1.70 -3.25 18.41
N GLU A 181 -2.37 -3.75 19.45
CA GLU A 181 -3.81 -3.94 19.50
C GLU A 181 -4.63 -2.64 19.46
N ALA A 182 -4.09 -1.54 19.99
CA ALA A 182 -4.72 -0.23 19.91
C ALA A 182 -4.61 0.36 18.49
N ILE A 183 -3.43 0.23 17.87
CA ILE A 183 -3.18 0.62 16.48
C ILE A 183 -4.05 -0.22 15.52
N ALA A 184 -4.12 -1.53 15.74
CA ALA A 184 -4.92 -2.46 14.95
C ALA A 184 -6.41 -2.07 14.87
N ARG A 185 -6.95 -1.54 15.97
CA ARG A 185 -8.35 -1.09 16.07
C ARG A 185 -8.57 0.34 15.56
N GLY A 186 -7.51 1.04 15.11
CA GLY A 186 -7.58 2.42 14.64
C GLY A 186 -7.97 3.43 15.74
N ARG A 187 -7.78 3.09 17.02
CA ARG A 187 -8.07 3.99 18.16
C ARG A 187 -7.04 5.10 18.29
N THR A 188 -5.85 4.84 17.79
CA THR A 188 -4.73 5.75 17.68
C THR A 188 -4.37 5.79 16.19
N PRO A 189 -4.66 6.90 15.49
CA PRO A 189 -4.31 7.02 14.07
C PRO A 189 -2.81 6.74 13.88
N VAL A 190 -2.01 7.29 14.79
CA VAL A 190 -0.58 7.05 14.90
C VAL A 190 -0.33 6.43 16.26
N GLY A 191 0.62 5.51 16.37
CA GLY A 191 1.24 5.14 17.65
C GLY A 191 2.03 6.30 18.26
N ALA A 192 1.50 7.51 18.17
CA ALA A 192 2.10 8.75 18.60
C ALA A 192 2.33 8.70 20.11
N LEU A 193 3.59 8.72 20.47
CA LEU A 193 4.09 8.95 21.80
C LEU A 193 4.22 10.46 21.97
N GLY A 194 3.09 11.11 22.26
CA GLY A 194 3.11 12.53 22.60
C GLY A 194 3.91 12.78 23.89
N ALA A 195 4.19 14.05 24.20
CA ALA A 195 4.93 14.42 25.43
C ALA A 195 4.32 13.83 26.73
N GLY A 196 3.00 13.57 26.73
CA GLY A 196 2.27 12.94 27.83
C GLY A 196 2.26 11.40 27.83
N ALA A 197 2.96 10.73 26.92
CA ALA A 197 3.05 9.27 26.92
C ALA A 197 3.71 8.78 28.23
N SER A 198 3.08 7.81 28.87
CA SER A 198 3.56 7.26 30.14
C SER A 198 4.80 6.37 29.92
N GLU A 199 5.61 6.22 30.97
CA GLU A 199 6.82 5.38 30.92
C GLU A 199 6.54 3.95 30.44
N PRO A 200 5.46 3.25 30.88
CA PRO A 200 5.13 1.93 30.35
C PRO A 200 4.86 1.91 28.84
N VAL A 201 4.29 2.97 28.28
CA VAL A 201 4.01 3.05 26.83
C VAL A 201 5.30 3.27 26.04
N ARG A 202 6.24 4.07 26.56
CA ARG A 202 7.56 4.23 25.93
C ARG A 202 8.41 2.96 26.02
N ALA A 203 8.38 2.28 27.15
CA ALA A 203 9.03 0.98 27.32
C ALA A 203 8.46 -0.05 26.33
N ALA A 204 7.13 -0.10 26.19
CA ALA A 204 6.44 -0.94 25.20
C ALA A 204 6.87 -0.61 23.76
N ALA A 205 6.96 0.67 23.40
CA ALA A 205 7.45 1.09 22.08
C ALA A 205 8.89 0.64 21.81
N THR A 206 9.76 0.77 22.82
CA THR A 206 11.17 0.35 22.73
C THR A 206 11.29 -1.16 22.59
N GLU A 207 10.47 -1.92 23.31
CA GLU A 207 10.39 -3.37 23.21
C GLU A 207 9.90 -3.82 21.82
N LEU A 208 8.89 -3.17 21.27
CA LEU A 208 8.41 -3.43 19.91
C LEU A 208 9.49 -3.16 18.86
N ALA A 209 10.29 -2.11 19.04
CA ALA A 209 11.44 -1.83 18.18
C ALA A 209 12.55 -2.87 18.33
N GLY A 210 12.90 -3.23 19.56
CA GLY A 210 13.93 -4.24 19.85
C GLY A 210 13.58 -5.64 19.38
N SER A 211 12.29 -5.97 19.28
CA SER A 211 11.79 -7.24 18.74
C SER A 211 11.61 -7.24 17.21
N GLY A 212 11.84 -6.10 16.54
CA GLY A 212 11.65 -5.98 15.09
C GLY A 212 10.19 -6.00 14.64
N LEU A 213 9.23 -5.75 15.56
CA LEU A 213 7.78 -5.78 15.27
C LEU A 213 7.19 -4.39 15.03
N ALA A 214 7.93 -3.33 15.35
CA ALA A 214 7.65 -1.96 14.96
C ALA A 214 8.95 -1.20 14.76
N GLU A 215 8.88 -0.02 14.15
CA GLU A 215 9.90 1.00 14.28
C GLU A 215 9.35 2.18 15.06
N VAL A 216 10.21 2.83 15.83
CA VAL A 216 9.89 4.13 16.44
C VAL A 216 10.54 5.19 15.57
N THR A 217 9.71 6.02 14.95
CA THR A 217 10.14 7.13 14.10
C THR A 217 9.63 8.43 14.69
N GLY A 218 10.31 9.55 14.47
CA GLY A 218 9.90 10.81 15.09
C GLY A 218 10.89 11.94 14.90
N GLY A 219 10.41 13.14 15.15
CA GLY A 219 11.17 14.39 15.13
C GLY A 219 10.59 15.36 16.16
N ASP A 220 10.69 16.67 15.91
CA ASP A 220 10.24 17.70 16.86
C ASP A 220 8.74 17.63 17.21
N ASP A 221 7.92 17.05 16.33
CA ASP A 221 6.46 16.88 16.50
C ASP A 221 6.05 15.65 17.35
N GLY A 222 7.04 14.86 17.79
CA GLY A 222 6.84 13.67 18.64
C GLY A 222 7.27 12.36 17.98
N GLU A 223 7.42 11.34 18.83
CA GLU A 223 7.70 9.96 18.41
C GLU A 223 6.42 9.25 18.00
N VAL A 224 6.54 8.30 17.07
CA VAL A 224 5.45 7.50 16.50
C VAL A 224 5.92 6.07 16.36
N VAL A 225 5.14 5.15 16.92
CA VAL A 225 5.29 3.71 16.69
C VAL A 225 4.63 3.36 15.36
N VAL A 226 5.43 2.92 14.39
CA VAL A 226 4.97 2.43 13.09
C VAL A 226 5.13 0.91 13.07
N PRO A 227 4.04 0.13 13.08
CA PRO A 227 4.13 -1.32 13.14
C PRO A 227 4.69 -1.90 11.84
N ARG A 228 5.36 -3.05 11.95
CA ARG A 228 5.55 -3.90 10.78
C ARG A 228 4.20 -4.43 10.32
N ALA A 229 3.99 -4.51 9.02
CA ALA A 229 2.72 -4.89 8.43
C ALA A 229 2.26 -6.28 8.91
N HIS A 230 3.19 -7.24 9.05
CA HIS A 230 2.90 -8.59 9.53
C HIS A 230 2.53 -8.60 11.03
N ALA A 231 3.13 -7.75 11.85
CA ALA A 231 2.77 -7.59 13.25
C ALA A 231 1.38 -6.95 13.41
N LEU A 232 1.04 -5.99 12.54
CA LEU A 232 -0.30 -5.40 12.50
C LEU A 232 -1.36 -6.41 12.05
N ASP A 233 -1.06 -7.23 11.03
CA ASP A 233 -1.93 -8.34 10.60
C ASP A 233 -2.18 -9.32 11.75
N ARG A 234 -1.11 -9.73 12.44
CA ARG A 234 -1.18 -10.60 13.63
C ARG A 234 -2.05 -10.02 14.75
N ALA A 235 -1.97 -8.70 14.97
CA ALA A 235 -2.78 -7.99 15.95
C ALA A 235 -4.28 -7.93 15.57
N ARG A 236 -4.59 -7.87 14.27
CA ARG A 236 -5.97 -7.77 13.75
C ARG A 236 -6.67 -9.10 13.66
N HIS A 237 -5.95 -10.11 13.18
CA HIS A 237 -6.53 -11.39 12.75
C HIS A 237 -6.14 -12.56 13.66
N GLY A 238 -5.27 -12.33 14.63
CA GLY A 238 -4.73 -13.37 15.49
C GLY A 238 -3.65 -14.20 14.81
N ALA A 239 -3.25 -15.30 15.47
CA ALA A 239 -2.33 -16.27 14.89
C ALA A 239 -2.97 -16.87 13.64
N ARG A 240 -2.17 -17.08 12.59
CA ARG A 240 -2.61 -17.78 11.39
C ARG A 240 -2.27 -19.27 11.55
N ASP A 241 -3.10 -20.14 10.99
CA ASP A 241 -2.83 -21.59 11.02
C ASP A 241 -1.52 -21.93 10.30
N GLU A 242 -0.77 -22.89 10.85
CA GLU A 242 0.46 -23.41 10.25
C GLU A 242 0.24 -23.80 8.77
N GLY A 243 1.07 -23.28 7.88
CA GLY A 243 0.94 -23.48 6.42
C GLY A 243 0.08 -22.45 5.69
N SER A 244 -0.49 -21.46 6.37
CA SER A 244 -1.06 -20.30 5.69
C SER A 244 0.00 -19.59 4.84
N SER A 245 -0.31 -19.29 3.58
CA SER A 245 0.60 -18.55 2.69
C SER A 245 0.95 -17.16 3.22
N LEU A 246 0.18 -16.63 4.19
CA LEU A 246 0.43 -15.38 4.90
C LEU A 246 1.44 -15.51 6.05
N LEU A 247 1.61 -16.72 6.60
CA LEU A 247 2.64 -16.97 7.62
C LEU A 247 4.02 -16.81 7.01
N HIS A 248 4.23 -17.26 5.77
CA HIS A 248 5.51 -17.04 5.13
C HIS A 248 5.66 -15.57 4.78
N ALA A 249 6.81 -14.99 5.16
CA ALA A 249 7.28 -13.81 4.46
C ALA A 249 7.27 -14.12 2.96
N PRO A 250 6.52 -13.38 2.12
CA PRO A 250 6.67 -13.46 0.69
C PRO A 250 8.13 -13.18 0.35
N ALA A 251 8.60 -13.73 -0.76
CA ALA A 251 10.01 -13.77 -1.11
C ALA A 251 10.70 -12.38 -1.08
N TRP A 252 9.94 -11.30 -1.25
CA TRP A 252 10.43 -9.93 -1.19
C TRP A 252 10.65 -9.37 0.22
N ALA A 253 9.99 -9.94 1.22
CA ALA A 253 10.23 -9.64 2.62
C ALA A 253 11.40 -10.47 3.19
N ALA A 254 11.69 -11.62 2.59
CA ALA A 254 12.82 -12.44 2.97
C ALA A 254 14.15 -11.81 2.48
N PRO A 255 15.26 -12.03 3.21
CA PRO A 255 16.59 -11.66 2.71
C PRO A 255 16.84 -12.34 1.35
N ARG A 256 17.18 -11.56 0.32
CA ARG A 256 17.74 -12.13 -0.90
C ARG A 256 19.07 -12.78 -0.54
N ALA A 257 19.12 -14.11 -0.56
CA ALA A 257 20.35 -14.87 -0.42
C ALA A 257 21.31 -14.44 -1.56
N GLY A 258 22.28 -13.58 -1.22
CA GLY A 258 23.24 -13.02 -2.20
C GLY A 258 23.68 -11.59 -1.93
N ALA A 259 22.96 -10.79 -1.13
CA ALA A 259 23.42 -9.46 -0.73
C ALA A 259 24.33 -9.51 0.52
N ALA A 260 25.29 -10.44 0.55
CA ALA A 260 26.36 -10.39 1.53
C ALA A 260 27.29 -9.23 1.17
N ALA A 261 27.52 -8.38 2.17
CA ALA A 261 28.43 -7.26 2.22
C ALA A 261 29.63 -7.38 1.26
N GLY A 262 29.64 -6.54 0.22
CA GLY A 262 30.88 -6.16 -0.45
C GLY A 262 31.79 -5.51 0.58
N GLY A 263 32.73 -6.29 1.10
CA GLY A 263 33.69 -5.87 2.10
C GLY A 263 34.43 -4.61 1.65
N ARG A 264 34.35 -3.55 2.46
CA ARG A 264 35.35 -2.49 2.40
C ARG A 264 36.63 -3.07 2.98
N GLU A 265 37.49 -3.60 2.12
CA GLU A 265 38.90 -3.76 2.44
C GLU A 265 39.45 -2.38 2.80
N ALA A 266 39.78 -2.23 4.08
CA ALA A 266 40.55 -1.11 4.58
C ALA A 266 41.94 -1.16 3.94
N SER A 267 42.12 -0.42 2.84
CA SER A 267 43.44 -0.12 2.31
C SER A 267 44.18 0.75 3.32
N SER A 268 45.12 0.11 4.02
CA SER A 268 46.09 0.73 4.90
C SER A 268 47.12 1.49 4.05
N GLY A 269 46.77 2.72 3.69
CA GLY A 269 47.64 3.68 3.03
C GLY A 269 48.66 4.27 3.99
N GLN A 270 49.81 3.63 4.04
CA GLN A 270 51.04 4.01 4.72
C GLN A 270 51.54 5.40 4.25
N TRP A 271 51.45 6.43 5.10
CA TRP A 271 52.15 7.71 4.89
C TRP A 271 53.59 7.57 5.38
N ARG A 272 54.55 7.51 4.44
CA ARG A 272 55.97 7.81 4.70
C ARG A 272 56.20 9.30 4.38
N GLY A 273 57.01 9.94 5.22
CA GLY A 273 57.62 11.24 4.93
C GLY A 273 58.72 11.16 3.88
#